data_AF-A0A483FWK8-F1
#
_entry.id   AF-A0A483FWK8-F1
#
_cell.length_a   1.000
_cell.length_b   1.000
_cell.length_c   1.000
_cell.angle_alpha   90.00
_cell.angle_beta   90.00
_cell.angle_gamma   90.00
#
_symmetry.space_group_name_H-M   'P 1'
#
loop_
_entity.id
_entity.type
_entity.pdbx_description
1 polymer ?
#
loop_
_entity_poly.entity_id
_entity_poly.type
_entity_poly.pdbx_seq_one_letter_code
_entity_poly.pdbx_strand_id
1 'polypeptide(L)'
;MKKKLFKAAGLLKQNLIRELKIKKKYDRYDGFIKEIFDNDEIPLDRKCDSLFQYIMSAFLYYSGGDYTHVYYPGYPGSQGAKKNAMEGVSRFLPTIAAWRHFSNTNSFKSLDGNMIDISEVLHQSFIKGTNKTSPSYWGDIDGDSDHRICEAADLALALWISKDYVWVRYTITEKKQISDWFNQCLRYKVIDNNWLFFPLTIQFVLKSLTGNDQI
;
A
#
# COMPACT_ATOMS: atom_id res chain seq x y z
N MET A 1 30.48 9.84 18.96
CA MET A 1 29.64 11.07 18.94
C MET A 1 28.84 11.24 17.64
N LYS A 2 29.47 11.26 16.45
CA LYS A 2 28.78 11.46 15.15
C LYS A 2 27.60 10.49 14.89
N LYS A 3 27.76 9.18 15.08
CA LYS A 3 26.66 8.19 14.90
C LYS A 3 25.43 8.46 15.80
N LYS A 4 25.62 8.93 17.04
CA LYS A 4 24.51 9.27 17.96
C LYS A 4 23.77 10.54 17.50
N LEU A 5 24.51 11.54 17.02
CA LEU A 5 23.95 12.77 16.43
C LEU A 5 23.14 12.48 15.15
N PHE A 6 23.65 11.64 14.23
CA PHE A 6 22.91 11.21 13.05
C PHE A 6 21.63 10.44 13.40
N LYS A 7 21.69 9.55 14.40
CA LYS A 7 20.51 8.81 14.88
C LYS A 7 19.48 9.74 15.52
N ALA A 8 19.91 10.72 16.32
CA ALA A 8 19.03 11.73 16.94
C ALA A 8 18.37 12.65 15.89
N ALA A 9 19.13 13.13 14.90
CA ALA A 9 18.60 13.91 13.78
C ALA A 9 17.60 13.11 12.93
N GLY A 10 17.88 11.81 12.72
CA GLY A 10 16.95 10.90 12.06
C GLY A 10 15.63 10.75 12.81
N LEU A 11 15.68 10.54 14.12
CA LEU A 11 14.49 10.44 14.98
C LEU A 11 13.68 11.75 15.02
N LEU A 12 14.35 12.91 15.12
CA LEU A 12 13.69 14.22 15.06
C LEU A 12 12.95 14.43 13.74
N LYS A 13 13.57 14.08 12.61
CA LYS A 13 12.94 14.15 11.29
C LYS A 13 11.70 13.24 11.21
N GLN A 14 11.78 12.01 11.72
CA GLN A 14 10.64 11.09 11.72
C GLN A 14 9.50 11.60 12.60
N ASN A 15 9.80 12.16 13.77
CA ASN A 15 8.79 12.77 14.63
C ASN A 15 8.13 13.98 13.98
N LEU A 16 8.91 14.86 13.34
CA LEU A 16 8.36 16.01 12.61
C LEU A 16 7.42 15.58 11.47
N ILE A 17 7.81 14.56 10.68
CA ILE A 17 6.94 14.01 9.63
C ILE A 17 5.62 13.53 10.22
N ARG A 18 5.66 12.86 11.38
CA ARG A 18 4.45 12.36 12.04
C ARG A 18 3.57 13.49 12.55
N GLU A 19 4.14 14.46 13.26
CA GLU A 19 3.37 15.63 13.74
C GLU A 19 2.70 16.39 12.58
N LEU A 20 3.37 16.52 11.43
CA LEU A 20 2.82 17.20 10.26
C LEU A 20 1.78 16.38 9.47
N LYS A 21 1.83 15.04 9.55
CA LYS A 21 1.00 14.15 8.72
C LYS A 21 -0.10 13.43 9.49
N ILE A 22 0.02 13.28 10.81
CA ILE A 22 -1.00 12.64 11.64
C ILE A 22 -2.28 13.46 11.57
N LYS A 23 -3.36 12.77 11.26
CA LYS A 23 -4.72 13.31 11.28
C LYS A 23 -5.45 12.81 12.52
N LYS A 24 -6.58 13.44 12.83
CA LYS A 24 -7.47 12.97 13.91
C LYS A 24 -7.95 11.54 13.63
N LYS A 25 -8.40 10.84 14.67
CA LYS A 25 -9.02 9.52 14.50
C LYS A 25 -10.22 9.66 13.55
N TYR A 26 -10.35 8.72 12.63
CA TYR A 26 -11.47 8.62 11.70
C TYR A 26 -12.52 7.69 12.33
N ASP A 27 -13.28 8.23 13.28
CA ASP A 27 -14.21 7.45 14.12
C ASP A 27 -15.69 7.81 13.91
N ARG A 28 -15.97 8.77 13.03
CA ARG A 28 -17.33 9.27 12.76
C ARG A 28 -18.32 8.21 12.25
N TYR A 29 -17.82 7.09 11.72
CA TYR A 29 -18.63 5.97 11.22
C TYR A 29 -18.45 4.68 12.04
N ASP A 30 -17.82 4.76 13.23
CA ASP A 30 -17.66 3.61 14.13
C ASP A 30 -19.04 3.04 14.54
N GLY A 31 -20.05 3.90 14.73
CA GLY A 31 -21.41 3.48 15.05
C GLY A 31 -22.09 2.74 13.89
N PHE A 32 -21.99 3.31 12.69
CA PHE A 32 -22.55 2.73 11.46
C PHE A 32 -22.04 1.30 11.23
N ILE A 33 -20.72 1.08 11.31
CA ILE A 33 -20.18 -0.26 11.03
C ILE A 33 -20.56 -1.28 12.11
N LYS A 34 -20.74 -0.85 13.37
CA LYS A 34 -21.24 -1.72 14.44
C LYS A 34 -22.69 -2.14 14.19
N GLU A 35 -23.56 -1.19 13.86
CA GLU A 35 -24.96 -1.47 13.53
C GLU A 35 -25.10 -2.47 12.37
N ILE A 36 -24.25 -2.36 11.34
CA ILE A 36 -24.22 -3.31 10.22
C ILE A 36 -23.87 -4.73 10.69
N PHE A 37 -22.88 -4.87 11.57
CA PHE A 37 -22.41 -6.19 12.01
C PHE A 37 -23.29 -6.82 13.08
N ASP A 38 -23.93 -6.01 13.93
CA ASP A 38 -24.88 -6.44 14.97
C ASP A 38 -26.23 -6.88 14.39
N ASN A 39 -26.54 -6.53 13.13
CA ASN A 39 -27.75 -6.95 12.46
C ASN A 39 -27.56 -8.28 11.71
N ASP A 40 -28.14 -9.36 12.23
CA ASP A 40 -28.09 -10.70 11.62
C ASP A 40 -28.92 -10.85 10.34
N GLU A 41 -29.84 -9.93 10.05
CA GLU A 41 -30.61 -9.93 8.81
C GLU A 41 -29.80 -9.43 7.60
N ILE A 42 -28.67 -8.74 7.84
CA ILE A 42 -27.80 -8.25 6.78
C ILE A 42 -26.93 -9.40 6.25
N PRO A 43 -27.02 -9.72 4.95
CA PRO A 43 -26.19 -10.76 4.35
C PRO A 43 -24.68 -10.48 4.43
N LEU A 44 -23.86 -11.54 4.44
CA LEU A 44 -22.41 -11.42 4.61
C LEU A 44 -21.74 -10.57 3.52
N ASP A 45 -22.17 -10.67 2.27
CA ASP A 45 -21.67 -9.85 1.16
C ASP A 45 -21.91 -8.36 1.42
N ARG A 46 -23.08 -7.99 1.94
CA ARG A 46 -23.40 -6.60 2.35
C ARG A 46 -22.58 -6.14 3.54
N LYS A 47 -22.30 -7.03 4.52
CA LYS A 47 -21.39 -6.73 5.64
C LYS A 47 -19.97 -6.49 5.12
N CYS A 48 -19.49 -7.32 4.20
CA CYS A 48 -18.18 -7.18 3.55
C CYS A 48 -18.07 -5.87 2.74
N ASP A 49 -19.08 -5.52 1.95
CA ASP A 49 -19.11 -4.24 1.21
C ASP A 49 -19.09 -3.04 2.16
N SER A 50 -19.86 -3.09 3.25
CA SER A 50 -19.88 -2.02 4.24
C SER A 50 -18.55 -1.89 4.99
N LEU A 51 -17.90 -3.02 5.30
CA LEU A 51 -16.56 -3.04 5.91
C LEU A 51 -15.52 -2.49 4.96
N PHE A 52 -15.53 -2.92 3.70
CA PHE A 52 -14.67 -2.33 2.67
C PHE A 52 -14.92 -0.83 2.56
N GLN A 53 -16.18 -0.41 2.57
CA GLN A 53 -16.54 0.99 2.46
C GLN A 53 -15.99 1.83 3.62
N TYR A 54 -16.09 1.30 4.84
CA TYR A 54 -15.55 1.90 6.04
C TYR A 54 -14.02 2.02 6.00
N ILE A 55 -13.31 0.92 5.72
CA ILE A 55 -11.83 0.91 5.69
C ILE A 55 -11.30 1.77 4.53
N MET A 56 -11.91 1.70 3.35
CA MET A 56 -11.52 2.51 2.19
C MET A 56 -11.70 4.01 2.46
N SER A 57 -12.79 4.40 3.15
CA SER A 57 -13.00 5.80 3.52
C SER A 57 -11.94 6.30 4.51
N ALA A 58 -11.55 5.47 5.48
CA ALA A 58 -10.43 5.76 6.38
C ALA A 58 -9.09 5.85 5.61
N PHE A 59 -8.80 4.91 4.70
CA PHE A 59 -7.61 4.94 3.85
C PHE A 59 -7.50 6.24 3.05
N LEU A 60 -8.60 6.66 2.40
CA LEU A 60 -8.66 7.92 1.65
C LEU A 60 -8.39 9.12 2.57
N TYR A 61 -9.01 9.14 3.75
CA TYR A 61 -8.76 10.17 4.75
C TYR A 61 -7.28 10.25 5.13
N TYR A 62 -6.62 9.12 5.41
CA TYR A 62 -5.24 9.11 5.90
C TYR A 62 -4.15 9.18 4.81
N SER A 63 -4.46 8.81 3.57
CA SER A 63 -3.50 8.85 2.45
C SER A 63 -3.19 10.28 1.97
N GLY A 64 -4.11 11.23 2.18
CA GLY A 64 -3.93 12.60 1.69
C GLY A 64 -3.92 12.72 0.16
N GLY A 65 -4.43 11.72 -0.56
CA GLY A 65 -4.68 11.78 -2.01
C GLY A 65 -3.52 11.35 -2.93
N ASP A 66 -2.35 11.00 -2.38
CA ASP A 66 -1.26 10.44 -3.17
C ASP A 66 -1.29 8.91 -3.26
N TYR A 67 -2.00 8.26 -2.33
CA TYR A 67 -2.22 6.80 -2.22
C TYR A 67 -0.94 5.97 -2.06
N THR A 68 0.20 6.61 -1.77
CA THR A 68 1.51 5.95 -1.64
C THR A 68 1.94 5.75 -0.20
N HIS A 69 1.43 6.58 0.71
CA HIS A 69 1.72 6.53 2.14
C HIS A 69 0.46 6.84 2.93
N VAL A 70 0.20 6.06 3.98
CA VAL A 70 -0.96 6.27 4.86
C VAL A 70 -0.48 6.41 6.30
N TYR A 71 -0.68 7.59 6.87
CA TYR A 71 -0.22 7.92 8.22
C TYR A 71 -1.33 7.69 9.25
N TYR A 72 -1.53 6.42 9.63
CA TYR A 72 -2.50 6.06 10.67
C TYR A 72 -2.06 6.61 12.05
N PRO A 73 -3.03 7.06 12.89
CA PRO A 73 -2.74 7.45 14.26
C PRO A 73 -2.35 6.21 15.08
N GLY A 74 -1.54 6.41 16.13
CA GLY A 74 -1.13 5.33 17.03
C GLY A 74 0.37 5.32 17.32
N TYR A 75 0.81 4.27 18.01
CA TYR A 75 2.21 4.13 18.42
C TYR A 75 3.13 3.92 17.20
N PRO A 76 4.33 4.54 17.18
CA PRO A 76 5.30 4.31 16.12
C PRO A 76 5.75 2.86 16.08
N GLY A 77 5.84 2.30 14.87
CA GLY A 77 6.75 1.19 14.59
C GLY A 77 8.22 1.63 14.60
N SER A 78 9.12 0.66 14.75
CA SER A 78 10.57 0.87 14.84
C SER A 78 11.25 1.24 13.50
N GLN A 79 10.55 1.09 12.36
CA GLN A 79 11.12 1.26 11.01
C GLN A 79 11.11 2.71 10.50
N GLY A 80 10.50 3.63 11.26
CA GLY A 80 10.37 5.04 10.89
C GLY A 80 9.04 5.36 10.19
N ALA A 81 8.60 6.61 10.29
CA ALA A 81 7.28 7.08 9.89
C ALA A 81 6.97 6.79 8.41
N LYS A 82 7.93 7.05 7.50
CA LYS A 82 7.71 6.85 6.07
C LYS A 82 7.57 5.36 5.72
N LYS A 83 8.39 4.48 6.30
CA LYS A 83 8.28 3.02 6.09
C LYS A 83 6.97 2.48 6.67
N ASN A 84 6.60 2.87 7.89
CA ASN A 84 5.33 2.49 8.50
C ASN A 84 4.13 2.98 7.66
N ALA A 85 4.23 4.16 7.05
CA ALA A 85 3.15 4.70 6.22
C ALA A 85 3.06 3.99 4.86
N MET A 86 4.18 3.55 4.28
CA MET A 86 4.19 2.67 3.12
C MET A 86 3.57 1.31 3.45
N GLU A 87 3.91 0.73 4.60
CA GLU A 87 3.32 -0.51 5.12
C GLU A 87 1.78 -0.41 5.24
N GLY A 88 1.27 0.74 5.70
CA GLY A 88 -0.17 1.00 5.75
C GLY A 88 -0.86 0.97 4.37
N VAL A 89 -0.11 1.22 3.29
CA VAL A 89 -0.60 1.15 1.90
C VAL A 89 -0.48 -0.26 1.35
N SER A 90 0.72 -0.84 1.39
CA SER A 90 0.99 -2.19 0.86
C SER A 90 0.03 -3.22 1.41
N ARG A 91 -0.28 -3.17 2.72
CA ARG A 91 -1.20 -4.11 3.36
C ARG A 91 -2.67 -3.95 2.92
N PHE A 92 -3.05 -2.80 2.35
CA PHE A 92 -4.43 -2.55 1.95
C PHE A 92 -4.67 -2.61 0.44
N LEU A 93 -3.66 -2.30 -0.40
CA LEU A 93 -3.82 -2.35 -1.86
C LEU A 93 -4.32 -3.72 -2.39
N PRO A 94 -3.88 -4.89 -1.88
CA PRO A 94 -4.44 -6.18 -2.30
C PRO A 94 -5.93 -6.29 -2.03
N THR A 95 -6.40 -5.76 -0.90
CA THR A 95 -7.83 -5.75 -0.54
C THR A 95 -8.61 -4.87 -1.51
N ILE A 96 -8.09 -3.68 -1.83
CA ILE A 96 -8.68 -2.77 -2.83
C ILE A 96 -8.76 -3.45 -4.21
N ALA A 97 -7.66 -4.07 -4.65
CA ALA A 97 -7.60 -4.77 -5.94
C ALA A 97 -8.57 -5.96 -5.99
N ALA A 98 -8.64 -6.75 -4.92
CA ALA A 98 -9.57 -7.88 -4.81
C ALA A 98 -11.02 -7.41 -4.83
N TRP A 99 -11.39 -6.43 -4.02
CA TRP A 99 -12.74 -5.88 -4.01
C TRP A 99 -13.14 -5.34 -5.38
N ARG A 100 -12.25 -4.60 -6.06
CA ARG A 100 -12.49 -4.12 -7.42
C ARG A 100 -12.67 -5.26 -8.41
N HIS A 101 -11.84 -6.30 -8.32
CA HIS A 101 -11.92 -7.46 -9.21
C HIS A 101 -13.26 -8.17 -9.07
N PHE A 102 -13.76 -8.39 -7.85
CA PHE A 102 -15.01 -9.10 -7.59
C PHE A 102 -16.27 -8.25 -7.81
N SER A 103 -16.27 -6.99 -7.38
CA SER A 103 -17.44 -6.09 -7.51
C SER A 103 -17.74 -5.71 -8.96
N ASN A 104 -16.76 -5.89 -9.85
CA ASN A 104 -16.81 -5.49 -11.26
C ASN A 104 -17.21 -4.00 -11.50
N THR A 105 -17.07 -3.12 -10.50
CA THR A 105 -17.33 -1.67 -10.62
C THR A 105 -16.07 -0.85 -10.40
N ASN A 106 -15.81 0.14 -11.25
CA ASN A 106 -14.72 1.10 -11.04
C ASN A 106 -15.05 2.14 -9.97
N SER A 107 -16.33 2.50 -9.82
CA SER A 107 -16.76 3.59 -8.99
C SER A 107 -17.20 3.09 -7.61
N PHE A 108 -16.63 3.71 -6.59
CA PHE A 108 -16.91 3.45 -5.20
C PHE A 108 -17.33 4.76 -4.53
N LYS A 109 -18.44 4.75 -3.79
CA LYS A 109 -18.88 5.91 -2.99
C LYS A 109 -18.35 5.75 -1.57
N SER A 110 -17.49 6.66 -1.11
CA SER A 110 -17.01 6.66 0.27
C SER A 110 -18.15 7.02 1.24
N LEU A 111 -17.96 6.72 2.53
CA LEU A 111 -18.91 7.12 3.58
C LEU A 111 -19.02 8.65 3.69
N ASP A 112 -17.95 9.36 3.38
CA ASP A 112 -17.94 10.83 3.26
C ASP A 112 -18.60 11.37 1.97
N GLY A 113 -19.18 10.49 1.14
CA GLY A 113 -19.94 10.86 -0.06
C GLY A 113 -19.10 11.11 -1.31
N ASN A 114 -17.78 10.92 -1.25
CA ASN A 114 -16.90 11.10 -2.42
C ASN A 114 -17.00 9.91 -3.38
N MET A 115 -17.11 10.19 -4.67
CA MET A 115 -16.97 9.16 -5.70
C MET A 115 -15.50 8.94 -6.01
N ILE A 116 -15.06 7.69 -5.95
CA ILE A 116 -13.66 7.29 -6.07
C ILE A 116 -13.56 6.27 -7.19
N ASP A 117 -12.59 6.48 -8.08
CA ASP A 117 -12.19 5.46 -9.05
C ASP A 117 -11.11 4.57 -8.41
N ILE A 118 -11.47 3.31 -8.12
CA ILE A 118 -10.57 2.37 -7.47
C ILE A 118 -9.38 2.00 -8.38
N SER A 119 -9.62 1.89 -9.68
CA SER A 119 -8.57 1.61 -10.66
C SER A 119 -7.57 2.77 -10.72
N GLU A 120 -8.04 4.01 -10.57
CA GLU A 120 -7.16 5.17 -10.52
C GLU A 120 -6.37 5.27 -9.21
N VAL A 121 -6.95 4.89 -8.07
CA VAL A 121 -6.23 4.80 -6.80
C VAL A 121 -5.04 3.82 -6.93
N LEU A 122 -5.30 2.61 -7.44
CA LEU A 122 -4.25 1.61 -7.68
C LEU A 122 -3.22 2.13 -8.69
N HIS A 123 -3.69 2.68 -9.82
CA HIS A 123 -2.83 3.19 -10.89
C HIS A 123 -1.83 4.24 -10.37
N GLN A 124 -2.34 5.26 -9.67
CA GLN A 124 -1.54 6.36 -9.12
C GLN A 124 -0.60 5.89 -8.02
N SER A 125 -1.01 4.93 -7.18
CA SER A 125 -0.18 4.38 -6.11
C SER A 125 1.15 3.86 -6.66
N PHE A 126 1.11 3.04 -7.72
CA PHE A 126 2.34 2.50 -8.31
C PHE A 126 3.15 3.54 -9.08
N ILE A 127 2.53 4.42 -9.86
CA ILE A 127 3.26 5.45 -10.62
C ILE A 127 4.02 6.38 -9.68
N LYS A 128 3.36 6.91 -8.66
CA LYS A 128 3.98 7.82 -7.70
C LYS A 128 4.93 7.10 -6.75
N GLY A 129 4.59 5.89 -6.33
CA GLY A 129 5.35 5.08 -5.39
C GLY A 129 6.67 4.55 -5.95
N THR A 130 6.72 4.26 -7.25
CA THR A 130 7.94 3.72 -7.91
C THR A 130 8.78 4.80 -8.60
N ASN A 131 8.30 6.04 -8.69
CA ASN A 131 9.05 7.15 -9.29
C ASN A 131 10.08 7.73 -8.30
N LYS A 132 11.38 7.58 -8.59
CA LYS A 132 12.49 8.06 -7.75
C LYS A 132 12.53 9.57 -7.50
N THR A 133 11.99 10.38 -8.41
CA THR A 133 11.95 11.85 -8.27
C THR A 133 10.71 12.33 -7.52
N SER A 134 9.75 11.44 -7.28
CA SER A 134 8.51 11.76 -6.58
C SER A 134 8.76 11.93 -5.08
N PRO A 135 8.17 12.96 -4.42
CA PRO A 135 8.17 13.03 -2.95
C PRO A 135 7.50 11.80 -2.31
N SER A 136 6.61 11.16 -3.07
CA SER A 136 5.85 9.96 -2.73
C SER A 136 6.59 8.65 -3.05
N TYR A 137 7.87 8.69 -3.43
CA TYR A 137 8.68 7.50 -3.70
C TYR A 137 8.77 6.59 -2.47
N TRP A 138 8.59 5.28 -2.65
CA TRP A 138 8.72 4.24 -1.61
C TRP A 138 10.17 3.98 -1.17
N GLY A 139 11.14 4.55 -1.90
CA GLY A 139 12.56 4.50 -1.54
C GLY A 139 13.29 3.31 -2.16
N ASP A 140 14.61 3.39 -2.21
CA ASP A 140 15.49 2.32 -2.71
C ASP A 140 15.74 1.28 -1.62
N ILE A 141 15.68 -0.01 -1.94
CA ILE A 141 16.02 -1.08 -0.99
C ILE A 141 17.50 -0.95 -0.60
N ASP A 142 17.80 -0.90 0.70
CA ASP A 142 19.12 -0.48 1.21
C ASP A 142 19.67 -1.49 2.23
N GLY A 143 19.80 -2.75 1.78
CA GLY A 143 20.44 -3.82 2.55
C GLY A 143 19.61 -5.08 2.70
N ASP A 144 20.27 -6.12 3.20
CA ASP A 144 19.65 -7.40 3.52
C ASP A 144 18.54 -7.22 4.57
N SER A 145 17.45 -7.96 4.38
CA SER A 145 16.29 -7.97 5.28
C SER A 145 15.65 -6.59 5.48
N ASP A 146 15.71 -5.70 4.47
CA ASP A 146 14.92 -4.48 4.50
C ASP A 146 13.43 -4.85 4.50
N HIS A 147 12.70 -4.35 5.50
CA HIS A 147 11.27 -4.56 5.68
C HIS A 147 10.44 -4.27 4.42
N ARG A 148 10.90 -3.34 3.56
CA ARG A 148 10.24 -3.03 2.28
C ARG A 148 10.15 -4.21 1.33
N ILE A 149 11.00 -5.23 1.47
CA ILE A 149 10.89 -6.47 0.70
C ILE A 149 9.59 -7.21 1.04
N CYS A 150 9.20 -7.24 2.32
CA CYS A 150 7.93 -7.81 2.77
C CYS A 150 6.75 -7.03 2.17
N GLU A 151 6.79 -5.70 2.27
CA GLU A 151 5.74 -4.84 1.73
C GLU A 151 5.64 -4.89 0.20
N ALA A 152 6.77 -5.09 -0.49
CA ALA A 152 6.80 -5.24 -1.93
C ALA A 152 6.09 -6.51 -2.40
N ALA A 153 6.02 -7.58 -1.60
CA ALA A 153 5.25 -8.77 -1.96
C ALA A 153 3.74 -8.48 -2.03
N ASP A 154 3.20 -7.74 -1.05
CA ASP A 154 1.79 -7.32 -1.07
C ASP A 154 1.52 -6.33 -2.20
N LEU A 155 2.42 -5.39 -2.45
CA LEU A 155 2.32 -4.49 -3.60
C LEU A 155 2.32 -5.25 -4.94
N ALA A 156 3.17 -6.27 -5.08
CA ALA A 156 3.20 -7.13 -6.25
C ALA A 156 1.88 -7.90 -6.41
N LEU A 157 1.35 -8.46 -5.33
CA LEU A 157 0.05 -9.14 -5.33
C LEU A 157 -1.08 -8.21 -5.78
N ALA A 158 -1.15 -6.99 -5.24
CA ALA A 158 -2.16 -6.01 -5.64
C ALA A 158 -2.08 -5.67 -7.14
N LEU A 159 -0.87 -5.50 -7.68
CA LEU A 159 -0.67 -5.22 -9.10
C LEU A 159 -1.07 -6.42 -9.97
N TRP A 160 -0.78 -7.64 -9.52
CA TRP A 160 -1.15 -8.86 -10.22
C TRP A 160 -2.67 -9.07 -10.27
N ILE A 161 -3.37 -8.89 -9.15
CA ILE A 161 -4.84 -8.97 -9.09
C ILE A 161 -5.48 -7.92 -10.01
N SER A 162 -4.87 -6.74 -10.10
CA SER A 162 -5.38 -5.62 -10.89
C SER A 162 -4.87 -5.55 -12.33
N LYS A 163 -4.13 -6.56 -12.81
CA LYS A 163 -3.39 -6.48 -14.07
C LYS A 163 -4.25 -6.14 -15.29
N ASP A 164 -5.45 -6.71 -15.36
CA ASP A 164 -6.32 -6.59 -16.54
C ASP A 164 -6.98 -5.20 -16.69
N TYR A 165 -6.89 -4.35 -15.66
CA TYR A 165 -7.47 -3.00 -15.67
C TYR A 165 -6.51 -1.90 -15.16
N VAL A 166 -5.38 -2.24 -14.54
CA VAL A 166 -4.32 -1.31 -14.12
C VAL A 166 -3.06 -1.53 -14.95
N TRP A 167 -2.48 -2.74 -14.94
CA TRP A 167 -1.21 -3.01 -15.63
C TRP A 167 -1.28 -2.76 -17.14
N VAL A 168 -2.39 -3.14 -17.78
CA VAL A 168 -2.59 -2.93 -19.22
C VAL A 168 -2.60 -1.46 -19.63
N ARG A 169 -2.93 -0.53 -18.71
CA ARG A 169 -2.98 0.92 -18.98
C ARG A 169 -1.60 1.57 -18.98
N TYR A 170 -0.61 0.97 -18.33
CA TYR A 170 0.72 1.55 -18.24
C TYR A 170 1.44 1.52 -19.59
N THR A 171 2.11 2.64 -19.89
CA THR A 171 3.09 2.75 -20.97
C THR A 171 4.28 1.81 -20.73
N ILE A 172 5.07 1.57 -21.79
CA ILE A 172 6.30 0.75 -21.69
C ILE A 172 7.26 1.33 -20.63
N THR A 173 7.40 2.66 -20.59
CA THR A 173 8.27 3.35 -19.63
C THR A 173 7.78 3.17 -18.18
N GLU A 174 6.46 3.26 -17.95
CA GLU A 174 5.87 3.06 -16.62
C GLU A 174 5.96 1.61 -16.17
N LYS A 175 5.69 0.64 -17.06
CA LYS A 175 5.90 -0.79 -16.79
C LYS A 175 7.35 -1.07 -16.40
N LYS A 176 8.31 -0.45 -17.10
CA LYS A 176 9.72 -0.55 -16.77
C LYS A 176 10.03 0.05 -15.41
N GLN A 177 9.55 1.27 -15.11
CA GLN A 177 9.75 1.92 -13.81
C GLN A 177 9.26 1.04 -12.65
N ILE A 178 8.05 0.49 -12.78
CA ILE A 178 7.45 -0.37 -11.76
C ILE A 178 8.24 -1.67 -11.60
N SER A 179 8.60 -2.32 -12.72
CA SER A 179 9.39 -3.55 -12.71
C SER A 179 10.77 -3.33 -12.11
N ASP A 180 11.43 -2.23 -12.46
CA ASP A 180 12.75 -1.86 -11.92
C ASP A 180 12.69 -1.68 -10.39
N TRP A 181 11.60 -1.11 -9.86
CA TRP A 181 11.42 -0.98 -8.41
C TRP A 181 11.29 -2.34 -7.71
N PHE A 182 10.45 -3.24 -8.23
CA PHE A 182 10.34 -4.60 -7.69
C PHE A 182 11.65 -5.40 -7.80
N ASN A 183 12.37 -5.26 -8.92
CA ASN A 183 13.66 -5.92 -9.13
C ASN A 183 14.74 -5.49 -8.13
N GLN A 184 14.61 -4.34 -7.45
CA GLN A 184 15.52 -3.97 -6.36
C GLN A 184 15.42 -4.96 -5.20
N CYS A 185 14.22 -5.45 -4.90
CA CYS A 185 13.95 -6.35 -3.78
C CYS A 185 14.64 -7.70 -3.94
N LEU A 186 14.89 -8.13 -5.18
CA LEU A 186 15.48 -9.42 -5.52
C LEU A 186 17.01 -9.44 -5.38
N ARG A 187 17.65 -8.30 -5.13
CA ARG A 187 19.12 -8.17 -5.03
C ARG A 187 19.66 -8.41 -3.61
N TYR A 188 18.78 -8.51 -2.63
CA TYR A 188 19.13 -8.54 -1.21
C TYR A 188 18.69 -9.85 -0.58
N LYS A 189 19.47 -10.33 0.40
CA LYS A 189 19.10 -11.53 1.16
C LYS A 189 18.00 -11.19 2.14
N VAL A 190 17.14 -12.16 2.40
CA VAL A 190 16.11 -12.10 3.44
C VAL A 190 16.45 -13.07 4.57
N ILE A 191 15.75 -12.93 5.70
CA ILE A 191 15.88 -13.85 6.82
C ILE A 191 15.44 -15.25 6.35
N ASP A 192 16.20 -16.29 6.74
CA ASP A 192 15.91 -17.68 6.39
C ASP A 192 14.74 -18.24 7.22
N ASN A 193 13.53 -17.78 6.87
CA ASN A 193 12.26 -18.21 7.44
C ASN A 193 11.14 -17.93 6.42
N ASN A 194 9.92 -17.61 6.88
CA ASN A 194 8.82 -17.21 6.00
C ASN A 194 9.16 -16.02 5.07
N TRP A 195 10.20 -15.23 5.36
CA TRP A 195 10.61 -14.13 4.50
C TRP A 195 11.08 -14.59 3.12
N LEU A 196 11.48 -15.85 2.97
CA LEU A 196 11.80 -16.44 1.67
C LEU A 196 10.62 -16.40 0.68
N PHE A 197 9.37 -16.36 1.17
CA PHE A 197 8.19 -16.26 0.32
C PHE A 197 8.05 -14.88 -0.34
N PHE A 198 8.51 -13.79 0.29
CA PHE A 198 8.34 -12.44 -0.25
C PHE A 198 9.04 -12.21 -1.60
N PRO A 199 10.37 -12.44 -1.75
CA PRO A 199 11.03 -12.31 -3.04
C PRO A 199 10.51 -13.33 -4.06
N LEU A 200 10.07 -14.51 -3.63
CA LEU A 200 9.49 -15.51 -4.51
C LEU A 200 8.15 -15.04 -5.11
N THR A 201 7.26 -14.46 -4.30
CA THR A 201 6.01 -13.84 -4.77
C THR A 201 6.29 -12.73 -5.77
N ILE A 202 7.26 -11.85 -5.48
CA ILE A 202 7.65 -10.76 -6.39
C ILE A 202 8.11 -11.33 -7.74
N GLN A 203 8.96 -12.36 -7.74
CA GLN A 203 9.43 -13.02 -8.97
C GLN A 203 8.28 -13.60 -9.79
N PHE A 204 7.37 -14.36 -9.18
CA PHE A 204 6.23 -14.94 -9.90
C PHE A 204 5.31 -13.88 -10.50
N VAL A 205 5.07 -12.80 -9.77
CA VAL A 205 4.30 -11.67 -10.29
C VAL A 205 5.01 -11.01 -11.47
N LEU A 206 6.31 -10.70 -11.36
CA LEU A 206 7.07 -10.10 -12.44
C LEU A 206 7.08 -10.97 -13.69
N LYS A 207 7.29 -12.28 -13.53
CA LYS A 207 7.17 -13.26 -14.61
C LYS A 207 5.79 -13.21 -15.26
N SER A 208 4.72 -13.22 -14.46
CA SER A 208 3.34 -13.14 -14.97
C SER A 208 3.04 -11.83 -15.71
N LEU A 209 3.62 -10.70 -15.29
CA LEU A 209 3.32 -9.38 -15.84
C LEU A 209 4.16 -9.03 -17.08
N THR A 210 5.38 -9.54 -17.14
CA THR A 210 6.37 -9.16 -18.17
C THR A 210 6.72 -10.28 -19.14
N GLY A 211 6.43 -11.54 -18.78
CA GLY A 211 6.89 -12.72 -19.50
C GLY A 211 8.38 -13.04 -19.30
N ASN A 212 9.12 -12.21 -18.56
CA ASN A 212 10.55 -12.43 -18.31
C ASN A 212 10.75 -13.43 -17.18
N ASP A 213 11.44 -14.53 -17.48
CA ASP A 213 11.80 -15.58 -16.53
C ASP A 213 13.24 -15.35 -16.05
N GLN A 214 13.43 -14.36 -15.17
CA GLN A 214 14.69 -14.19 -14.44
C GLN A 214 14.47 -14.73 -13.02
N ILE A 215 14.77 -16.02 -12.85
CA ILE A 215 14.88 -16.71 -11.55
C ILE A 215 16.34 -16.69 -11.14
#